data_AF-A0A1H3MUA0-F1
#
_entry.id   AF-A0A1H3MUA0-F1
#
_cell.length_a   1.000
_cell.length_b   1.000
_cell.length_c   1.000
_cell.angle_alpha   90.00
_cell.angle_beta   90.00
_cell.angle_gamma   90.00
#
_symmetry.space_group_name_H-M   'P 1'
#
loop_
_entity.id
_entity.type
_entity.pdbx_description
1 polymer ?
#
loop_
_entity_poly.entity_id
_entity_poly.type
_entity_poly.pdbx_seq_one_letter_code
_entity_poly.pdbx_strand_id
1 'polypeptide(L)'
;MSIEKNNKVTVVTEENFMECMREYDAYYWKKCNKGSVSLTLNRYVNSKNFLKHLDDMKNKLSDYNQSYAMIFSEDYDDPYDESYFGENVICFFSSLGYDDVEDIIGYEEFYKYLVPACEFYVERRHPEHKEIVEQKLKEIREAYGLK
;
A
#
# COMPACT_ATOMS: atom_id res chain seq x y z
N MET A 1 28.45 -3.02 -7.65
CA MET A 1 27.50 -3.44 -8.70
C MET A 1 26.36 -2.45 -8.73
N SER A 2 26.45 -1.50 -9.65
CA SER A 2 25.41 -0.52 -9.93
C SER A 2 24.28 -1.28 -10.63
N ILE A 3 23.11 -1.38 -9.99
CA ILE A 3 21.92 -1.86 -10.69
C ILE A 3 21.63 -0.78 -11.72
N GLU A 4 21.90 -1.06 -12.99
CA GLU A 4 21.41 -0.23 -14.08
C GLU A 4 19.91 -0.03 -13.86
N LYS A 5 19.47 1.23 -13.75
CA LYS A 5 18.05 1.58 -13.78
C LYS A 5 17.53 1.21 -15.16
N ASN A 6 17.16 -0.05 -15.32
CA ASN A 6 16.47 -0.53 -16.49
C ASN A 6 15.08 0.13 -16.43
N ASN A 7 14.92 1.27 -17.11
CA ASN A 7 13.70 2.08 -17.17
C ASN A 7 12.60 1.38 -17.98
N LYS A 8 12.51 0.06 -17.90
CA LYS A 8 11.51 -0.72 -18.62
C LYS A 8 10.22 -0.67 -17.82
N VAL A 9 9.20 -0.06 -18.41
CA VAL A 9 7.83 -0.18 -17.95
C VAL A 9 7.37 -1.62 -18.18
N THR A 10 6.79 -2.24 -17.15
CA THR A 10 6.30 -3.62 -17.21
C THR A 10 4.79 -3.62 -16.99
N VAL A 11 4.06 -4.16 -17.96
CA VAL A 11 2.63 -4.42 -17.84
C VAL A 11 2.44 -5.69 -17.00
N VAL A 12 1.68 -5.60 -15.92
CA VAL A 12 1.40 -6.73 -15.05
C VAL A 12 0.34 -7.65 -15.69
N THR A 13 0.67 -8.93 -15.79
CA THR A 13 -0.21 -10.00 -16.25
C THR A 13 -0.21 -11.12 -15.22
N GLU A 14 -1.14 -12.07 -15.32
CA GLU A 14 -1.17 -13.24 -14.44
C GLU A 14 0.12 -14.07 -14.56
N GLU A 15 0.68 -14.17 -15.76
CA GLU A 15 1.91 -14.93 -16.04
C GLU A 15 3.16 -14.35 -15.37
N ASN A 16 3.25 -13.01 -15.31
CA ASN A 16 4.43 -12.32 -14.76
C ASN A 16 4.20 -11.74 -13.35
N PHE A 17 3.04 -11.97 -12.75
CA PHE A 17 2.65 -11.34 -11.49
C PHE A 17 3.66 -11.59 -10.37
N MET A 18 4.13 -12.84 -10.23
CA MET A 18 5.13 -13.20 -9.22
C MET A 18 6.49 -12.51 -9.45
N GLU A 19 6.87 -12.28 -10.71
CA GLU A 19 8.09 -11.53 -11.03
C GLU A 19 7.91 -10.04 -10.71
N CYS A 20 6.76 -9.47 -11.05
CA CYS A 20 6.42 -8.09 -10.73
C CYS A 20 6.40 -7.83 -9.22
N MET A 21 5.91 -8.79 -8.42
CA MET A 21 5.97 -8.70 -6.97
C MET A 21 7.41 -8.73 -6.46
N ARG A 22 8.27 -9.62 -6.98
CA ARG A 22 9.69 -9.67 -6.60
C ARG A 22 10.45 -8.41 -6.98
N GLU A 23 10.12 -7.80 -8.13
CA GLU A 23 10.71 -6.52 -8.54
C GLU A 23 10.33 -5.40 -7.55
N TYR A 24 9.06 -5.35 -7.15
CA TYR A 24 8.59 -4.41 -6.14
C TYR A 24 9.33 -4.64 -4.81
N ASP A 25 9.39 -5.88 -4.32
CA ASP A 25 10.07 -6.20 -3.06
C ASP A 25 11.54 -5.77 -3.10
N ALA A 26 12.25 -6.06 -4.19
CA ALA A 26 13.65 -5.66 -4.35
C ALA A 26 13.83 -4.13 -4.27
N TYR A 27 12.89 -3.36 -4.82
CA TYR A 27 12.88 -1.90 -4.73
C TYR A 27 12.49 -1.39 -3.34
N TYR A 28 11.51 -2.05 -2.71
CA TYR A 28 10.74 -1.50 -1.60
C TYR A 28 11.25 -1.94 -0.22
N TRP A 29 11.93 -3.09 -0.11
CA TRP A 29 12.29 -3.67 1.19
C TRP A 29 13.12 -2.75 2.11
N LYS A 30 13.93 -1.85 1.54
CA LYS A 30 14.72 -0.87 2.33
C LYS A 30 13.94 0.35 2.77
N LYS A 31 12.71 0.51 2.29
CA LYS A 31 11.84 1.69 2.49
C LYS A 31 10.71 1.41 3.48
N CYS A 32 10.40 0.14 3.71
CA CYS A 32 9.38 -0.30 4.64
C CYS A 32 9.90 -1.47 5.47
N ASN A 33 9.84 -1.33 6.79
CA ASN A 33 10.22 -2.34 7.77
C ASN A 33 9.01 -3.04 8.39
N LYS A 34 7.84 -2.94 7.73
CA LYS A 34 6.54 -3.49 8.16
C LYS A 34 6.10 -4.54 7.13
N GLY A 35 6.03 -5.80 7.55
CA GLY A 35 5.83 -6.94 6.65
C GLY A 35 4.47 -6.91 5.94
N SER A 36 3.40 -6.75 6.71
CA SER A 36 2.02 -6.73 6.20
C SER A 36 1.74 -5.48 5.38
N VAL A 37 2.34 -4.33 5.75
CA VAL A 37 2.29 -3.10 4.94
C VAL A 37 2.96 -3.32 3.59
N SER A 38 4.18 -3.85 3.57
CA SER A 38 4.94 -4.09 2.35
C SER A 38 4.20 -5.05 1.42
N LEU A 39 3.67 -6.15 1.96
CA LEU A 39 2.91 -7.14 1.20
C LEU A 39 1.64 -6.54 0.59
N THR A 40 0.86 -5.81 1.38
CA THR A 40 -0.40 -5.21 0.93
C THR A 40 -0.16 -4.17 -0.17
N LEU A 41 0.82 -3.27 0.01
CA LEU A 41 1.17 -2.29 -1.02
C LEU A 41 1.72 -2.95 -2.28
N ASN A 42 2.48 -4.04 -2.16
CA ASN A 42 2.93 -4.83 -3.31
C ASN A 42 1.74 -5.35 -4.14
N ARG A 43 0.71 -5.89 -3.46
CA ARG A 43 -0.53 -6.35 -4.11
C ARG A 43 -1.25 -5.21 -4.83
N TYR A 44 -1.40 -4.06 -4.17
CA TYR A 44 -2.10 -2.92 -4.76
C TYR A 44 -1.37 -2.32 -5.95
N VAL A 45 -0.06 -2.09 -5.85
CA VAL A 45 0.75 -1.50 -6.91
C VAL A 45 0.79 -2.37 -8.16
N ASN A 46 0.78 -3.70 -7.98
CA ASN A 46 0.74 -4.65 -9.10
C ASN A 46 -0.70 -5.01 -9.52
N SER A 47 -1.73 -4.39 -8.94
CA SER A 47 -3.12 -4.59 -9.34
C SER A 47 -3.51 -3.64 -10.49
N LYS A 48 -4.59 -4.00 -11.20
CA LYS A 48 -5.24 -3.10 -12.18
C LYS A 48 -5.98 -1.93 -11.53
N ASN A 49 -6.16 -1.96 -10.21
CA ASN A 49 -7.03 -1.05 -9.47
C ASN A 49 -6.26 -0.08 -8.56
N PHE A 50 -4.94 0.08 -8.73
CA PHE A 50 -4.13 0.91 -7.83
C PHE A 50 -4.69 2.33 -7.63
N LEU A 51 -5.12 3.00 -8.70
CA LEU A 51 -5.72 4.34 -8.59
C LEU A 51 -7.02 4.35 -7.79
N LYS A 52 -7.82 3.28 -7.85
CA LYS A 52 -9.01 3.10 -7.01
C LYS A 52 -8.59 2.90 -5.56
N HIS A 53 -7.58 2.07 -5.28
CA HIS A 53 -7.09 1.89 -3.93
C HIS A 53 -6.59 3.21 -3.31
N LEU A 54 -5.99 4.11 -4.10
CA LEU A 54 -5.66 5.46 -3.63
C LEU A 54 -6.91 6.31 -3.29
N ASP A 55 -8.00 6.17 -4.05
CA ASP A 55 -9.28 6.81 -3.69
C ASP A 55 -9.90 6.20 -2.44
N ASP A 56 -9.83 4.88 -2.28
CA ASP A 56 -10.29 4.18 -1.08
C ASP A 56 -9.50 4.65 0.15
N MET A 57 -8.16 4.73 0.05
CA MET A 57 -7.28 5.26 1.10
C MET A 57 -7.66 6.70 1.47
N LYS A 58 -7.84 7.59 0.49
CA LYS A 58 -8.28 8.98 0.74
C LYS A 58 -9.56 9.04 1.56
N ASN A 59 -10.52 8.18 1.21
CA ASN A 59 -11.84 8.13 1.85
C ASN A 59 -11.86 7.23 3.09
N LYS A 60 -10.71 6.69 3.51
CA LYS A 60 -10.55 5.77 4.63
C LYS A 60 -11.47 4.54 4.53
N LEU A 61 -11.64 4.02 3.32
CA LEU A 61 -12.40 2.83 3.04
C LEU A 61 -11.49 1.61 3.17
N SER A 62 -11.82 0.73 4.12
CA SER A 62 -11.09 -0.52 4.31
C SER A 62 -11.27 -1.47 3.15
N ASP A 63 -10.24 -2.27 2.90
CA ASP A 63 -10.24 -3.34 1.92
C ASP A 63 -9.88 -4.66 2.60
N TYR A 64 -10.69 -5.68 2.31
CA TYR A 64 -10.62 -6.99 2.96
C TYR A 64 -10.42 -8.07 1.90
N ASN A 65 -9.25 -8.71 1.93
CA ASN A 65 -8.97 -9.92 1.17
C ASN A 65 -8.62 -11.06 2.14
N GLN A 66 -8.85 -12.31 1.72
CA GLN A 66 -8.55 -13.48 2.53
C GLN A 66 -7.06 -13.58 2.90
N SER A 67 -6.15 -13.04 2.09
CA SER A 67 -4.70 -13.14 2.33
C SER A 67 -4.03 -11.85 2.76
N TYR A 68 -4.71 -10.71 2.67
CA TYR A 68 -4.18 -9.41 3.07
C TYR A 68 -5.31 -8.39 3.25
N ALA A 69 -5.11 -7.37 4.08
CA ALA A 69 -6.10 -6.30 4.25
C ALA A 69 -5.45 -4.97 4.63
N MET A 70 -6.17 -3.89 4.35
CA MET A 70 -5.91 -2.55 4.88
C MET A 70 -7.19 -2.08 5.55
N ILE A 71 -7.18 -1.99 6.88
CA ILE A 71 -8.35 -1.74 7.70
C ILE A 71 -8.17 -0.42 8.45
N PHE A 72 -9.06 0.52 8.23
CA PHE A 72 -9.07 1.81 8.91
C PHE A 72 -9.76 1.69 10.28
N SER A 73 -9.22 2.38 11.28
CA SER A 73 -9.86 2.48 12.61
C SER A 73 -11.28 3.03 12.55
N GLU A 74 -11.61 3.78 11.50
CA GLU A 74 -12.94 4.34 11.23
C GLU A 74 -14.06 3.31 11.08
N ASP A 75 -13.72 2.04 10.80
CA ASP A 75 -14.70 0.96 10.74
C ASP A 75 -15.23 0.54 12.12
N TYR A 76 -14.59 1.00 13.21
CA TYR A 76 -14.89 0.62 14.58
C TYR A 76 -15.36 1.82 15.39
N ASP A 77 -16.56 1.73 15.97
CA ASP A 77 -17.19 2.78 16.79
C ASP A 77 -17.22 2.45 18.29
N ASP A 78 -16.91 1.22 18.68
CA ASP A 78 -16.83 0.76 20.07
C ASP A 78 -15.38 0.48 20.50
N PRO A 79 -14.77 1.31 21.38
CA PRO A 79 -13.44 1.06 21.90
C PRO A 79 -13.34 -0.14 22.86
N TYR A 80 -14.48 -0.76 23.21
CA TYR A 80 -14.54 -1.97 24.02
C TYR A 80 -14.72 -3.25 23.20
N ASP A 81 -14.83 -3.16 21.87
CA ASP A 81 -14.83 -4.33 20.99
C ASP A 81 -13.44 -5.02 21.07
N GLU A 82 -13.42 -6.34 21.14
CA GLU A 82 -12.18 -7.13 21.16
C GLU A 82 -11.35 -6.93 19.87
N SER A 83 -11.99 -6.53 18.78
CA SER A 83 -11.39 -6.27 17.48
C SER A 83 -10.88 -4.83 17.33
N TYR A 84 -11.10 -3.97 18.34
CA TYR A 84 -10.66 -2.58 18.32
C TYR A 84 -9.13 -2.47 18.47
N PHE A 85 -8.48 -1.73 17.57
CA PHE A 85 -7.01 -1.62 17.51
C PHE A 85 -6.49 -0.18 17.64
N GLY A 86 -7.33 0.76 18.08
CA GLY A 86 -6.97 2.16 18.34
C GLY A 86 -7.60 3.15 17.35
N GLU A 87 -7.40 4.46 17.61
CA GLU A 87 -7.92 5.54 16.77
C GLU A 87 -6.84 6.14 15.87
N ASN A 88 -7.23 6.65 14.70
CA ASN A 88 -6.34 7.33 13.74
C ASN A 88 -5.18 6.43 13.28
N VAL A 89 -5.45 5.13 13.17
CA VAL A 89 -4.50 4.10 12.78
C VAL A 89 -5.09 3.24 11.67
N ILE A 90 -4.20 2.50 11.00
CA ILE A 90 -4.54 1.55 9.96
C ILE A 90 -3.93 0.20 10.38
N CYS A 91 -4.76 -0.83 10.45
CA CYS A 91 -4.31 -2.22 10.60
C CYS A 91 -4.06 -2.83 9.23
N PHE A 92 -2.86 -3.34 9.02
CA PHE A 92 -2.50 -4.15 7.87
C PHE A 92 -2.41 -5.60 8.29
N PHE A 93 -3.21 -6.44 7.66
CA PHE A 93 -3.19 -7.88 7.85
C PHE A 93 -2.48 -8.55 6.69
N SER A 94 -1.71 -9.60 6.97
CA SER A 94 -1.30 -10.56 5.95
C SER A 94 -1.26 -11.98 6.50
N SER A 95 -1.83 -12.91 5.73
CA SER A 95 -1.80 -14.33 6.07
C SER A 95 -0.62 -14.98 5.39
N LEU A 96 0.46 -15.23 6.14
CA LEU A 96 1.69 -15.86 5.66
C LEU A 96 1.74 -17.33 6.12
N GLY A 97 0.78 -18.13 5.65
CA GLY A 97 0.72 -19.56 5.95
C GLY A 97 -0.08 -19.85 7.22
N TYR A 98 0.59 -20.22 8.31
CA TYR A 98 -0.08 -20.64 9.57
C TYR A 98 -0.27 -19.52 10.59
N ASP A 99 0.48 -18.42 10.45
CA ASP A 99 0.40 -17.28 11.35
C ASP A 99 -0.08 -16.05 10.57
N ASP A 100 -1.12 -15.44 11.10
CA ASP A 100 -1.58 -14.13 10.67
C ASP A 100 -0.70 -13.06 11.31
N VAL A 101 -0.24 -12.11 10.49
CA VAL A 101 0.66 -11.03 10.94
C VAL A 101 -0.01 -9.69 10.73
N GLU A 102 0.05 -8.85 11.75
CA GLU A 102 -0.53 -7.52 11.75
C GLU A 102 0.53 -6.43 11.93
N ASP A 103 0.40 -5.36 11.15
CA ASP A 103 1.10 -4.10 11.36
C ASP A 103 0.06 -2.99 11.58
N ILE A 104 -0.03 -2.47 12.80
CA ILE A 104 -0.88 -1.31 13.10
C ILE A 104 0.00 -0.06 13.08
N ILE A 105 -0.32 0.89 12.20
CA ILE A 105 0.48 2.11 11.99
C ILE A 105 -0.40 3.36 11.91
N GLY A 106 0.13 4.50 12.34
CA GLY A 106 -0.55 5.80 12.19
C GLY A 106 -0.44 6.37 10.78
N TYR A 107 -1.28 7.37 10.46
CA TYR A 107 -1.33 7.96 9.12
C TYR A 107 -0.03 8.59 8.63
N GLU A 108 0.77 9.20 9.51
CA GLU A 108 2.05 9.79 9.13
C GLU A 108 3.05 8.71 8.70
N GLU A 109 3.11 7.60 9.44
CA GLU A 109 3.95 6.44 9.10
C GLU A 109 3.47 5.76 7.82
N PHE A 110 2.15 5.57 7.69
CA PHE A 110 1.56 5.03 6.47
C PHE A 110 1.88 5.90 5.25
N TYR A 111 1.75 7.22 5.34
CA TYR A 111 2.04 8.11 4.22
C TYR A 111 3.51 8.05 3.79
N LYS A 112 4.45 7.89 4.74
CA LYS A 112 5.88 7.66 4.45
C LYS A 112 6.12 6.39 3.65
N TYR A 113 5.30 5.36 3.85
CA TYR A 113 5.36 4.13 3.05
C TYR A 113 4.62 4.26 1.72
N LEU A 114 3.48 4.94 1.68
CA LEU A 114 2.69 5.08 0.46
C LEU A 114 3.42 5.83 -0.66
N VAL A 115 4.17 6.90 -0.31
CA VAL A 115 4.92 7.71 -1.28
C VAL A 115 5.86 6.88 -2.15
N PRO A 116 6.81 6.09 -1.62
CA PRO A 116 7.68 5.27 -2.44
C PRO A 116 6.95 4.14 -3.20
N ALA A 117 5.81 3.67 -2.72
CA ALA A 117 4.99 2.71 -3.45
C ALA A 117 4.39 3.35 -4.71
N CYS A 118 3.93 4.59 -4.60
CA CYS A 118 3.45 5.41 -5.70
C CYS A 118 4.56 5.77 -6.69
N GLU A 119 5.77 6.10 -6.20
CA GLU A 119 6.95 6.32 -7.04
C GLU A 119 7.24 5.09 -7.90
N PHE A 120 7.27 3.90 -7.30
CA PHE A 120 7.45 2.66 -8.05
C PHE A 120 6.35 2.45 -9.09
N TYR A 121 5.08 2.64 -8.72
CA TYR A 121 3.96 2.47 -9.63
C TYR A 121 4.11 3.35 -10.88
N VAL A 122 4.40 4.64 -10.69
CA VAL A 122 4.57 5.59 -11.79
C VAL A 122 5.83 5.26 -12.61
N GLU A 123 6.95 4.93 -11.98
CA GLU A 123 8.20 4.65 -12.71
C GLU A 123 8.17 3.33 -13.49
N ARG A 124 7.54 2.29 -12.94
CA ARG A 124 7.68 0.90 -13.41
C ARG A 124 6.42 0.28 -14.00
N ARG A 125 5.24 0.83 -13.73
CA ARG A 125 3.96 0.25 -14.16
C ARG A 125 3.22 1.20 -15.10
N HIS A 126 3.03 2.45 -14.67
CA HIS A 126 2.18 3.41 -15.37
C HIS A 126 2.72 4.86 -15.31
N PRO A 127 3.75 5.21 -16.09
CA PRO A 127 4.28 6.58 -16.14
C PRO A 127 3.24 7.63 -16.55
N GLU A 128 2.26 7.23 -17.37
CA GLU A 128 1.14 8.05 -17.79
C GLU A 128 0.23 8.49 -16.64
N HIS A 129 0.29 7.82 -15.48
CA HIS A 129 -0.51 8.17 -14.30
C HIS A 129 0.18 9.16 -13.36
N LYS A 130 1.37 9.67 -13.70
CA LYS A 130 2.17 10.53 -12.81
C LYS A 130 1.38 11.68 -12.19
N GLU A 131 0.75 12.53 -13.00
CA GLU A 131 0.02 13.71 -12.51
C GLU A 131 -1.17 13.32 -11.63
N ILE A 132 -1.88 12.23 -11.98
CA ILE A 132 -3.02 11.73 -11.23
C ILE A 132 -2.57 11.20 -9.86
N VAL A 133 -1.47 10.45 -9.80
CA VAL A 133 -0.91 9.91 -8.56
C VAL A 133 -0.40 11.04 -7.66
N GLU A 134 0.30 12.04 -8.21
CA GLU A 134 0.73 13.21 -7.46
C GLU A 134 -0.44 13.98 -6.86
N GLN A 135 -1.53 14.14 -7.61
CA GLN A 135 -2.74 14.79 -7.12
C GLN A 135 -3.41 13.95 -6.01
N LYS A 136 -3.56 12.65 -6.19
CA LYS A 136 -4.15 11.76 -5.18
C LYS A 136 -3.33 11.71 -3.88
N LEU A 137 -1.99 11.71 -3.97
CA LEU A 137 -1.13 11.79 -2.79
C LEU A 137 -1.37 13.08 -1.99
N LYS A 138 -1.52 14.23 -2.67
CA LYS A 138 -1.87 15.50 -1.99
C LYS A 138 -3.22 15.41 -1.30
N GLU A 139 -4.23 14.88 -1.98
CA GLU A 139 -5.57 14.71 -1.41
C GLU A 139 -5.59 13.76 -0.20
N ILE A 140 -4.84 12.66 -0.25
CA ILE A 140 -4.67 11.73 0.88
C ILE A 140 -3.99 12.45 2.05
N ARG A 141 -2.93 13.20 1.78
CA ARG A 141 -2.21 13.97 2.81
C ARG A 141 -3.14 14.96 3.52
N GLU A 142 -3.96 15.67 2.75
CA GLU A 142 -4.96 16.60 3.26
C GLU A 142 -6.06 15.89 4.07
N ALA A 143 -6.61 14.78 3.55
CA ALA A 143 -7.63 13.99 4.23
C ALA A 143 -7.17 13.44 5.58
N TYR A 144 -5.87 13.19 5.73
CA TYR A 144 -5.26 12.70 6.97
C TYR A 144 -4.77 13.81 7.89
N GLY A 145 -4.95 15.09 7.52
CA GLY A 145 -4.51 16.24 8.32
C GLY A 145 -2.99 16.36 8.47
N LEU A 146 -2.22 15.80 7.54
CA LEU A 146 -0.76 15.78 7.59
C LEU A 146 -0.18 17.11 7.08
N LYS A 147 0.64 17.76 7.91
CA LYS A 147 1.32 19.02 7.58
C LYS A 147 2.46 18.81 6.61
#